data_AF-A0ABC8QYF1-F1
#
_entry.id   AF-A0ABC8QYF1-F1
#
_cell.length_a   1.000
_cell.length_b   1.000
_cell.length_c   1.000
_cell.angle_alpha   90.00
_cell.angle_beta   90.00
_cell.angle_gamma   90.00
#
_symmetry.space_group_name_H-M   'P 1'
#
loop_
_entity.id
_entity.type
_entity.pdbx_description
1 polymer ?
#
loop_
_entity_poly.entity_id
_entity_poly.type
_entity_poly.pdbx_seq_one_letter_code
_entity_poly.pdbx_strand_id
1 'polypeptide(L)'
;MEDFKDSIHRAALSLGYDESKMAAILACFIMHKPRQRSSFTKAALKTLESIGALEQFLMKHRRDYVDLHRTTEQEKDSIEHEVTLFIKDCKEQIDILKNGINDEEANSKGWLAIRGDNSNADTIAHKHGVVLILSEKLHSVTSHFDQLRAIRFQDAINRATPRRKLKHIITTTNSDISRPNSLELSEPSNSEAREPVEVPEQISVQQQFLDDETRALQVELTSLLDAAQETETKMVEMSALNHLMSTHVLQQAQQIEHLYEQVGAKNIIYISCLYN
;
A
#
# COMPACT_ATOMS: atom_id res chain seq x y z
N MET A 1 39.40 7.60 -49.27
CA MET A 1 39.25 7.19 -47.85
C MET A 1 40.15 5.99 -47.53
N GLU A 2 40.49 5.15 -48.51
CA GLU A 2 41.44 4.02 -48.37
C GLU A 2 42.87 4.46 -48.03
N ASP A 3 43.40 5.54 -48.64
CA ASP A 3 44.77 6.00 -48.39
C ASP A 3 45.07 6.39 -46.93
N PHE A 4 44.06 6.91 -46.21
CA PHE A 4 44.21 7.29 -44.81
C PHE A 4 44.24 6.07 -43.90
N LYS A 5 43.39 5.08 -44.18
CA LYS A 5 43.36 3.81 -43.45
C LYS A 5 44.67 3.05 -43.65
N ASP A 6 45.19 3.01 -44.88
CA ASP A 6 46.45 2.35 -45.20
C ASP A 6 47.67 3.08 -44.63
N SER A 7 47.59 4.41 -44.49
CA SER A 7 48.64 5.20 -43.84
C SER A 7 48.66 4.97 -42.32
N ILE A 8 47.48 4.89 -41.69
CA ILE A 8 47.35 4.54 -40.27
C ILE A 8 47.84 3.10 -40.02
N HIS A 9 47.45 2.16 -40.88
CA HIS A 9 47.85 0.75 -40.76
C HIS A 9 49.38 0.59 -40.84
N ARG A 10 50.02 1.25 -41.83
CA ARG A 10 51.48 1.28 -41.95
C ARG A 10 52.17 1.96 -40.76
N ALA A 11 51.63 3.07 -40.26
CA ALA A 11 52.17 3.75 -39.09
C ALA A 11 52.04 2.87 -37.82
N ALA A 12 50.90 2.22 -37.61
CA ALA A 12 50.67 1.33 -36.47
C ALA A 12 51.63 0.14 -36.47
N LEU A 13 51.88 -0.48 -37.63
CA LEU A 13 52.87 -1.55 -37.79
C LEU A 13 54.29 -1.06 -37.46
N SER A 14 54.66 0.16 -37.89
CA SER A 14 55.97 0.75 -37.57
C SER A 14 56.19 1.04 -36.08
N LEU A 15 55.09 1.23 -35.33
CA LEU A 15 55.06 1.42 -33.88
C LEU A 15 55.00 0.08 -33.10
N GLY A 16 55.05 -1.07 -33.79
CA GLY A 16 55.03 -2.40 -33.17
C GLY A 16 53.64 -2.86 -32.71
N TYR A 17 52.56 -2.26 -33.22
CA TYR A 17 51.21 -2.79 -33.03
C TYR A 17 51.03 -4.01 -33.93
N ASP A 18 50.79 -5.16 -33.32
CA ASP A 18 50.40 -6.38 -34.03
C ASP A 18 48.96 -6.27 -34.56
N GLU A 19 48.65 -7.01 -35.63
CA GLU A 19 47.33 -7.01 -36.28
C GLU A 19 46.22 -7.35 -35.26
N SER A 20 46.53 -8.21 -34.29
CA SER A 20 45.67 -8.56 -33.16
C SER A 20 45.33 -7.36 -32.25
N LYS A 21 46.30 -6.49 -31.96
CA LYS A 21 46.12 -5.30 -31.10
C LYS A 21 45.34 -4.22 -31.83
N MET A 22 45.60 -4.03 -33.11
CA MET A 22 44.89 -3.06 -33.94
C MET A 22 43.44 -3.49 -34.17
N ALA A 23 43.20 -4.77 -34.44
CA ALA A 23 41.86 -5.34 -34.48
C ALA A 23 41.15 -5.21 -33.13
N ALA A 24 41.84 -5.40 -32.00
CA ALA A 24 41.26 -5.21 -30.67
C ALA A 24 40.88 -3.74 -30.39
N ILE A 25 41.70 -2.77 -30.83
CA ILE A 25 41.40 -1.33 -30.69
C ILE A 25 40.21 -0.96 -31.58
N LEU A 26 40.20 -1.39 -32.84
CA LEU A 26 39.08 -1.16 -33.76
C LEU A 26 37.80 -1.85 -33.27
N ALA A 27 37.91 -3.07 -32.73
CA ALA A 27 36.81 -3.79 -32.11
C ALA A 27 36.29 -3.07 -30.86
N CYS A 28 37.12 -2.37 -30.09
CA CYS A 28 36.66 -1.54 -28.97
C CYS A 28 35.86 -0.31 -29.43
N PHE A 29 36.06 0.17 -30.67
CA PHE A 29 35.24 1.24 -31.24
C PHE A 29 33.91 0.73 -31.80
N ILE A 30 33.86 -0.53 -32.27
CA ILE A 30 32.65 -1.17 -32.82
C ILE A 30 31.79 -1.77 -31.71
N MET A 31 32.40 -2.45 -30.75
CA MET A 31 31.75 -3.03 -29.59
C MET A 31 31.89 -2.08 -28.41
N HIS A 32 30.81 -1.38 -28.07
CA HIS A 32 30.75 -0.60 -26.84
C HIS A 32 31.17 -1.49 -25.67
N LYS A 33 32.29 -1.15 -25.02
CA LYS A 33 32.74 -1.81 -23.79
C LYS A 33 31.58 -1.84 -22.81
N PRO A 34 31.25 -2.98 -22.18
CA PRO A 34 30.12 -3.05 -21.26
C PRO A 34 30.31 -1.98 -20.18
N ARG A 35 29.41 -0.99 -20.18
CA ARG A 35 29.48 0.16 -19.29
C ARG A 35 29.44 -0.41 -17.86
N GLN A 36 30.54 -0.26 -17.11
CA GLN A 36 30.59 -0.67 -15.72
C GLN A 36 29.43 0.03 -14.99
N ARG A 37 28.50 -0.76 -14.44
CA ARG A 37 27.34 -0.22 -13.73
C ARG A 37 27.83 0.63 -12.56
N SER A 38 27.35 1.87 -12.48
CA SER A 38 27.68 2.75 -11.35
C SER A 38 27.21 2.12 -10.04
N SER A 39 27.81 2.53 -8.92
CA SER A 39 27.35 2.16 -7.58
C SER A 39 25.86 2.46 -7.40
N PHE A 40 25.42 3.62 -7.88
CA PHE A 40 24.01 4.02 -7.92
C PHE A 40 23.14 3.00 -8.67
N THR A 41 23.49 2.63 -9.91
CA THR A 41 22.71 1.67 -10.69
C THR A 41 22.66 0.30 -10.02
N LYS A 42 23.76 -0.15 -9.38
CA LYS A 42 23.77 -1.41 -8.64
C LYS A 42 22.84 -1.36 -7.43
N ALA A 43 22.87 -0.28 -6.65
CA ALA A 43 21.99 -0.10 -5.51
C ALA A 43 20.52 0.01 -5.93
N ALA A 44 20.21 0.77 -6.99
CA ALA A 44 18.86 0.88 -7.55
C ALA A 44 18.30 -0.47 -8.02
N LEU A 45 19.12 -1.29 -8.70
CA LEU A 45 18.71 -2.64 -9.11
C LEU A 45 18.47 -3.56 -7.92
N LYS A 46 19.31 -3.48 -6.88
CA LYS A 46 19.10 -4.24 -5.64
C LYS A 46 17.78 -3.85 -4.96
N THR A 47 17.46 -2.56 -4.90
CA THR A 47 16.17 -2.09 -4.38
C THR A 47 15.00 -2.62 -5.20
N LEU A 48 15.13 -2.63 -6.54
CA LEU A 48 14.10 -3.20 -7.42
C LEU A 48 13.90 -4.71 -7.17
N GLU A 49 14.98 -5.47 -6.98
CA GLU A 49 14.94 -6.89 -6.63
C GLU A 49 14.23 -7.11 -5.29
N SER A 50 14.51 -6.28 -4.28
CA SER A 50 13.81 -6.31 -2.98
C SER A 50 12.31 -6.04 -3.11
N ILE A 51 11.92 -5.04 -3.91
CA ILE A 51 10.51 -4.74 -4.19
C ILE A 51 9.84 -5.93 -4.90
N GLY A 52 10.52 -6.54 -5.87
CA GLY A 52 10.03 -7.74 -6.56
C GLY A 52 9.87 -8.95 -5.63
N ALA A 53 10.78 -9.13 -4.67
CA ALA A 53 10.67 -10.17 -3.65
C ALA A 53 9.44 -9.93 -2.74
N LEU A 54 9.17 -8.68 -2.35
CA LEU A 54 7.97 -8.32 -1.60
C LEU A 54 6.69 -8.64 -2.40
N GLU A 55 6.65 -8.30 -3.68
CA GLU A 55 5.50 -8.61 -4.55
C GLU A 55 5.26 -10.13 -4.66
N GLN A 56 6.32 -10.92 -4.82
CA GLN A 56 6.22 -12.39 -4.85
C GLN A 56 5.75 -12.96 -3.50
N PHE A 57 6.25 -12.41 -2.39
CA PHE A 57 5.82 -12.79 -1.05
C PHE A 57 4.32 -12.53 -0.86
N LEU A 58 3.84 -11.34 -1.22
CA LEU A 58 2.42 -11.00 -1.15
C LEU A 58 1.56 -11.91 -2.02
N MET A 59 2.00 -12.21 -3.24
CA MET A 59 1.26 -13.10 -4.14
C MET A 59 1.16 -14.53 -3.60
N LYS A 60 2.22 -15.03 -2.97
CA LYS A 60 2.24 -16.35 -2.32
C LYS A 60 1.28 -16.40 -1.14
N HIS A 61 1.29 -15.37 -0.29
CA HIS A 61 0.51 -15.32 0.94
C HIS A 61 -0.90 -14.75 0.77
N ARG A 62 -1.28 -14.23 -0.41
CA ARG A 62 -2.59 -13.62 -0.66
C ARG A 62 -3.77 -14.50 -0.24
N ARG A 63 -3.72 -15.79 -0.59
CA ARG A 63 -4.81 -16.73 -0.25
C ARG A 63 -4.84 -17.04 1.24
N ASP A 64 -3.66 -17.24 1.82
CA ASP A 64 -3.49 -17.48 3.25
C ASP A 64 -3.94 -16.27 4.08
N TYR A 65 -3.79 -15.07 3.54
CA TYR A 65 -4.10 -13.83 4.23
C TYR A 65 -5.60 -13.48 4.21
N VAL A 66 -6.28 -13.69 3.07
CA VAL A 66 -7.70 -13.36 2.90
C VAL A 66 -8.63 -14.46 3.42
N ASP A 67 -8.25 -15.74 3.30
CA ASP A 67 -9.13 -16.84 3.67
C ASP A 67 -9.21 -17.04 5.19
N LEU A 68 -10.41 -16.88 5.74
CA LEU A 68 -10.69 -16.97 7.18
C LEU A 68 -10.35 -18.34 7.78
N HIS A 69 -10.48 -19.42 7.02
CA HIS A 69 -10.35 -20.79 7.55
C HIS A 69 -8.99 -21.42 7.32
N ARG A 70 -8.07 -20.68 6.68
CA ARG A 70 -6.80 -21.21 6.21
C ARG A 70 -5.63 -20.89 7.13
N THR A 71 -5.65 -19.73 7.77
CA THR A 71 -4.62 -19.30 8.72
C THR A 71 -5.22 -18.64 9.96
N THR A 72 -4.46 -18.67 11.03
CA THR A 72 -4.79 -18.00 12.29
C THR A 72 -4.59 -16.49 12.19
N GLU A 73 -5.29 -15.70 13.02
CA GLU A 73 -5.10 -14.24 13.07
C GLU A 73 -3.64 -13.86 13.41
N GLN A 74 -2.97 -14.67 14.24
CA GLN A 74 -1.55 -14.46 14.58
C GLN A 74 -0.62 -14.61 13.38
N GLU A 75 -0.88 -15.56 12.48
CA GLU A 75 -0.09 -15.75 11.25
C GLU A 75 -0.31 -14.59 10.28
N LYS A 76 -1.53 -14.07 10.19
CA LYS A 76 -1.84 -12.88 9.39
C LYS A 76 -1.11 -11.65 9.92
N ASP A 77 -1.07 -11.47 11.23
CA ASP A 77 -0.33 -10.37 11.87
C ASP A 77 1.20 -10.51 11.67
N SER A 78 1.72 -11.74 11.63
CA SER A 78 3.12 -12.00 11.24
C SER A 78 3.40 -11.59 9.79
N ILE A 79 2.51 -11.95 8.86
CA ILE A 79 2.59 -11.53 7.45
C ILE A 79 2.59 -9.99 7.36
N GLU A 80 1.72 -9.31 8.10
CA GLU A 80 1.67 -7.84 8.14
C GLU A 80 2.95 -7.22 8.67
N HIS A 81 3.49 -7.78 9.75
CA HIS A 81 4.73 -7.32 10.34
C HIS A 81 5.89 -7.43 9.34
N GLU A 82 6.05 -8.59 8.70
CA GLU A 82 7.08 -8.82 7.69
C GLU A 82 6.95 -7.85 6.52
N VAL A 83 5.74 -7.69 5.96
CA VAL A 83 5.48 -6.74 4.87
C VAL A 83 5.86 -5.31 5.27
N THR A 84 5.53 -4.90 6.50
CA THR A 84 5.86 -3.58 7.03
C THR A 84 7.37 -3.37 7.12
N LEU A 85 8.13 -4.38 7.57
CA LEU A 85 9.58 -4.32 7.61
C LEU A 85 10.17 -4.18 6.20
N PHE A 86 9.73 -5.00 5.24
CA PHE A 86 10.18 -4.92 3.85
C PHE A 86 9.93 -3.54 3.22
N ILE A 87 8.74 -2.96 3.45
CA ILE A 87 8.41 -1.63 2.92
C ILE A 87 9.33 -0.57 3.53
N LYS A 88 9.58 -0.62 4.84
CA LYS A 88 10.49 0.32 5.53
C LYS A 88 11.91 0.21 4.99
N ASP A 89 12.44 -1.00 4.85
CA ASP A 89 13.77 -1.24 4.32
C ASP A 89 13.90 -0.73 2.88
N CYS A 90 12.92 -1.02 2.02
CA CYS A 90 12.93 -0.54 0.64
C CYS A 90 12.86 0.99 0.58
N LYS A 91 12.04 1.62 1.42
CA LYS A 91 11.95 3.07 1.52
C LYS A 91 13.29 3.68 1.95
N GLU A 92 13.94 3.13 2.96
CA GLU A 92 15.24 3.62 3.42
C GLU A 92 16.29 3.55 2.30
N GLN A 93 16.32 2.46 1.53
CA GLN A 93 17.23 2.35 0.38
C GLN A 93 16.93 3.41 -0.70
N ILE A 94 15.65 3.71 -0.95
CA ILE A 94 15.23 4.78 -1.89
C ILE A 94 15.68 6.15 -1.36
N ASP A 95 15.52 6.41 -0.06
CA ASP A 95 15.93 7.68 0.55
C ASP A 95 17.46 7.87 0.51
N ILE A 96 18.24 6.80 0.73
CA ILE A 96 19.70 6.82 0.54
C ILE A 96 20.06 7.18 -0.91
N LEU A 97 19.39 6.57 -1.89
CA LEU A 97 19.60 6.88 -3.30
C LEU A 97 19.26 8.33 -3.62
N LYS A 98 18.14 8.85 -3.08
CA LYS A 98 17.72 10.24 -3.26
C LYS A 98 18.72 11.23 -2.66
N ASN A 99 19.14 11.01 -1.42
CA ASN A 99 20.08 11.89 -0.73
C ASN A 99 21.45 11.89 -1.42
N GLY A 100 21.91 10.73 -1.90
CA GLY A 100 23.14 10.63 -2.69
C GLY A 100 23.12 11.44 -3.99
N ILE A 101 21.95 11.67 -4.61
CA ILE A 101 21.82 12.54 -5.79
C ILE A 101 21.92 14.02 -5.37
N ASN A 102 21.24 14.42 -4.30
CA ASN A 102 21.27 15.80 -3.80
C ASN A 102 22.70 16.23 -3.41
N ASP A 103 23.47 15.33 -2.78
CA ASP A 103 24.87 15.58 -2.41
C ASP A 103 25.78 15.75 -3.63
N GLU A 104 25.56 14.95 -4.68
CA GLU A 104 26.28 15.11 -5.95
C GLU A 104 25.91 16.42 -6.67
N GLU A 105 24.64 16.84 -6.61
CA GLU A 105 24.18 18.11 -7.17
C GLU A 105 24.76 19.33 -6.43
N ALA A 106 24.89 19.25 -5.11
CA ALA A 106 25.51 20.29 -4.30
C ALA A 106 27.02 20.42 -4.57
N ASN A 107 27.73 19.29 -4.67
CA ASN A 107 29.17 19.27 -4.90
C ASN A 107 29.58 19.64 -6.32
N SER A 108 28.74 19.35 -7.32
CA SER A 108 29.02 19.71 -8.72
C SER A 108 28.88 21.21 -9.02
N LYS A 109 28.35 22.01 -8.09
CA LYS A 109 28.27 23.48 -8.18
C LYS A 109 29.48 24.23 -7.58
N GLY A 110 30.55 23.53 -7.17
CA GLY A 110 31.69 24.09 -6.43
C GLY A 110 32.81 24.74 -7.28
N TRP A 111 33.10 26.02 -6.98
CA TRP A 111 34.27 26.90 -7.29
C TRP A 111 34.83 27.03 -8.72
N LEU A 112 34.68 26.07 -9.63
CA LEU A 112 35.11 26.22 -11.04
C LEU A 112 33.98 25.79 -11.98
N ALA A 113 33.07 26.72 -12.26
CA ALA A 113 31.99 26.61 -13.23
C ALA A 113 32.49 26.55 -14.70
N ILE A 114 33.48 25.71 -14.98
CA ILE A 114 34.05 25.50 -16.32
C ILE A 114 34.38 24.00 -16.49
N ARG A 115 33.36 23.12 -16.49
CA ARG A 115 33.36 21.85 -17.26
C ARG A 115 32.04 21.08 -17.11
N GLY A 116 31.24 21.03 -18.19
CA GLY A 116 30.39 19.88 -18.52
C GLY A 116 28.89 19.98 -18.19
N ASP A 117 28.25 21.12 -18.48
CA ASP A 117 26.92 21.43 -17.94
C ASP A 117 25.71 20.67 -18.53
N ASN A 118 25.86 19.89 -19.61
CA ASN A 118 24.72 19.13 -20.18
C ASN A 118 24.75 17.64 -19.82
N SER A 119 25.92 17.00 -19.87
CA SER A 119 26.03 15.56 -19.58
C SER A 119 25.75 15.22 -18.12
N ASN A 120 26.03 16.15 -17.20
CA ASN A 120 25.74 15.94 -15.77
C ASN A 120 24.25 16.12 -15.47
N ALA A 121 23.60 17.11 -16.09
CA ALA A 121 22.17 17.36 -15.95
C ALA A 121 21.35 16.15 -16.44
N ASP A 122 21.68 15.60 -17.61
CA ASP A 122 21.03 14.40 -18.14
C ASP A 122 21.22 13.19 -17.20
N THR A 123 22.40 13.04 -16.61
CA THR A 123 22.65 11.94 -15.65
C THR A 123 21.91 12.13 -14.33
N ILE A 124 21.82 13.36 -13.82
CA ILE A 124 21.09 13.69 -12.58
C ILE A 124 19.60 13.48 -12.82
N ALA A 125 19.04 13.97 -13.93
CA ALA A 125 17.65 13.75 -14.31
C ALA A 125 17.34 12.25 -14.46
N HIS A 126 18.22 11.48 -15.09
CA HIS A 126 18.08 10.02 -15.16
C HIS A 126 18.08 9.38 -13.76
N LYS A 127 18.98 9.78 -12.85
CA LYS A 127 19.00 9.26 -11.47
C LYS A 127 17.72 9.59 -10.72
N HIS A 128 17.20 10.81 -10.83
CA HIS A 128 15.90 11.17 -10.25
C HIS A 128 14.75 10.35 -10.84
N GLY A 129 14.74 10.14 -12.17
CA GLY A 129 13.76 9.28 -12.83
C GLY A 129 13.78 7.84 -12.32
N VAL A 130 14.97 7.29 -12.04
CA VAL A 130 15.10 5.95 -11.44
C VAL A 130 14.52 5.92 -10.02
N VAL A 131 14.79 6.92 -9.18
CA VAL A 131 14.23 7.01 -7.82
C VAL A 131 12.70 7.13 -7.86
N LEU A 132 12.16 7.87 -8.82
CA LEU A 132 10.72 8.00 -9.03
C LEU A 132 10.08 6.65 -9.37
N ILE A 133 10.65 5.92 -10.35
CA ILE A 133 10.15 4.60 -10.76
C ILE A 133 10.18 3.61 -9.58
N LEU A 134 11.26 3.60 -8.80
CA LEU A 134 11.35 2.75 -7.60
C LEU A 134 10.30 3.11 -6.56
N SER A 135 10.09 4.41 -6.32
CA SER A 135 9.10 4.91 -5.37
C SER A 135 7.68 4.54 -5.80
N GLU A 136 7.36 4.68 -7.09
CA GLU A 136 6.07 4.30 -7.68
C GLU A 136 5.83 2.79 -7.57
N LYS A 137 6.85 1.98 -7.89
CA LYS A 137 6.76 0.52 -7.78
C LYS A 137 6.51 0.08 -6.34
N LEU A 138 7.26 0.62 -5.38
CA LEU A 138 7.04 0.32 -3.96
C LEU A 138 5.65 0.76 -3.52
N HIS A 139 5.19 1.95 -3.94
CA HIS A 139 3.85 2.44 -3.63
C HIS A 139 2.75 1.55 -4.21
N SER A 140 2.89 1.08 -5.46
CA SER A 140 1.94 0.15 -6.09
C SER A 140 1.80 -1.15 -5.29
N VAL A 141 2.91 -1.70 -4.80
CA VAL A 141 2.92 -2.93 -4.01
C VAL A 141 2.27 -2.69 -2.63
N THR A 142 2.61 -1.58 -1.97
CA THR A 142 1.98 -1.17 -0.70
C THR A 142 0.47 -0.98 -0.85
N SER A 143 0.03 -0.31 -1.93
CA SER A 143 -1.40 -0.11 -2.21
C SER A 143 -2.14 -1.43 -2.44
N HIS A 144 -1.53 -2.39 -3.15
CA HIS A 144 -2.12 -3.71 -3.32
C HIS A 144 -2.29 -4.43 -1.98
N PHE A 145 -1.32 -4.30 -1.09
CA PHE A 145 -1.41 -4.88 0.25
C PHE A 145 -2.48 -4.21 1.11
N ASP A 146 -2.59 -2.89 1.07
CA ASP A 146 -3.65 -2.16 1.78
C ASP A 146 -5.05 -2.58 1.33
N GLN A 147 -5.23 -2.90 0.04
CA GLN A 147 -6.49 -3.46 -0.46
C GLN A 147 -6.82 -4.82 0.16
N LEU A 148 -5.82 -5.70 0.32
CA LEU A 148 -6.02 -6.99 0.99
C LEU A 148 -6.38 -6.81 2.46
N ARG A 149 -5.75 -5.85 3.13
CA ARG A 149 -6.05 -5.47 4.50
C ARG A 149 -7.47 -4.91 4.65
N ALA A 150 -7.90 -4.06 3.73
CA ALA A 150 -9.28 -3.54 3.71
C ALA A 150 -10.33 -4.67 3.63
N ILE A 151 -10.06 -5.72 2.85
CA ILE A 151 -10.96 -6.90 2.78
C ILE A 151 -11.03 -7.60 4.15
N ARG A 152 -9.90 -7.84 4.81
CA ARG A 152 -9.86 -8.45 6.16
C ARG A 152 -10.64 -7.61 7.18
N PHE A 153 -10.49 -6.29 7.16
CA PHE A 153 -11.24 -5.40 8.04
C PHE A 153 -12.73 -5.41 7.76
N GLN A 154 -13.12 -5.39 6.49
CA GLN A 154 -14.52 -5.48 6.10
C GLN A 154 -15.14 -6.81 6.57
N ASP A 155 -14.42 -7.91 6.47
CA ASP A 155 -14.87 -9.22 6.98
C ASP A 155 -14.96 -9.25 8.50
N ALA A 156 -14.04 -8.61 9.22
CA ALA A 156 -14.11 -8.45 10.67
C ALA A 156 -15.36 -7.65 11.09
N ILE A 157 -15.66 -6.55 10.39
CA ILE A 157 -16.87 -5.73 10.62
C ILE A 157 -18.13 -6.53 10.32
N ASN A 158 -18.17 -7.24 9.19
CA ASN A 158 -19.32 -8.07 8.78
C ASN A 158 -19.59 -9.23 9.75
N ARG A 159 -18.55 -9.74 10.42
CA ARG A 159 -18.65 -10.76 11.46
C ARG A 159 -19.15 -10.17 12.78
N ALA A 160 -18.67 -8.98 13.13
CA ALA A 160 -19.06 -8.29 14.35
C ALA A 160 -20.51 -7.80 14.26
N THR A 161 -21.00 -7.36 13.10
CA THR A 161 -22.41 -6.95 12.96
C THR A 161 -23.32 -8.19 12.99
N PRO A 162 -24.12 -8.42 14.05
CA PRO A 162 -25.04 -9.54 14.06
C PRO A 162 -26.05 -9.34 12.94
N ARG A 163 -26.12 -10.30 12.01
CA ARG A 163 -27.21 -10.40 11.04
C ARG A 163 -28.52 -10.56 11.82
N ARG A 164 -29.17 -9.44 12.15
CA ARG A 164 -30.50 -9.40 12.75
C ARG A 164 -31.49 -10.06 11.80
N LYS A 165 -31.63 -11.38 11.89
CA LYS A 165 -32.94 -12.00 11.63
C LYS A 165 -33.74 -11.79 12.89
N LEU A 166 -34.34 -10.60 12.98
CA LEU A 166 -35.43 -10.31 13.90
C LEU A 166 -36.53 -11.33 13.59
N LYS A 167 -36.53 -12.46 14.31
CA LYS A 167 -37.68 -13.35 14.35
C LYS A 167 -38.74 -12.59 15.12
N HIS A 168 -39.52 -11.80 14.40
CA HIS A 168 -40.80 -11.31 14.89
C HIS A 168 -41.63 -12.55 15.19
N ILE A 169 -41.71 -12.92 16.47
CA ILE A 169 -42.76 -13.81 16.98
C ILE A 169 -44.03 -13.00 16.77
N ILE A 170 -44.72 -13.28 15.67
CA ILE A 170 -46.07 -12.81 15.44
C ILE A 170 -46.95 -13.73 16.29
N THR A 171 -47.25 -13.31 17.52
CA THR A 171 -48.42 -13.81 18.25
C THR A 171 -49.64 -13.14 17.60
N THR A 172 -50.10 -13.65 16.46
CA THR A 172 -51.43 -13.34 15.94
C THR A 172 -52.36 -14.46 16.31
N THR A 173 -53.14 -14.18 17.35
CA THR A 173 -54.52 -14.63 17.48
C THR A 173 -55.21 -14.58 16.11
N ASN A 174 -55.45 -15.75 15.51
CA ASN A 174 -56.42 -15.90 14.44
C ASN A 174 -57.43 -16.97 14.87
N SER A 175 -58.59 -16.46 15.28
CA SER A 175 -59.90 -17.07 15.09
C SER A 175 -59.98 -17.65 13.66
N ASP A 176 -60.33 -18.93 13.49
CA ASP A 176 -61.74 -19.35 13.38
C ASP A 176 -61.90 -20.80 12.84
N ILE A 177 -63.05 -21.39 13.21
CA ILE A 177 -63.73 -22.59 12.64
C ILE A 177 -63.34 -23.97 13.23
N SER A 178 -64.11 -24.44 14.22
CA SER A 178 -65.10 -25.53 14.01
C SER A 178 -65.89 -25.94 15.28
N ARG A 179 -67.15 -25.47 15.32
CA ARG A 179 -68.39 -26.18 15.76
C ARG A 179 -68.76 -26.36 17.25
N PRO A 180 -70.09 -26.42 17.53
CA PRO A 180 -70.72 -25.77 18.68
C PRO A 180 -71.34 -26.76 19.68
N ASN A 181 -71.66 -26.25 20.88
CA ASN A 181 -72.68 -26.67 21.87
C ASN A 181 -72.22 -26.08 23.22
N SER A 182 -73.02 -25.50 24.12
CA SER A 182 -74.45 -25.37 24.29
C SER A 182 -74.67 -24.20 25.26
N LEU A 183 -75.91 -23.74 25.30
CA LEU A 183 -76.47 -22.56 25.96
C LEU A 183 -76.33 -22.51 27.50
N GLU A 184 -76.61 -21.30 28.02
CA GLU A 184 -77.18 -20.92 29.33
C GLU A 184 -76.23 -20.15 30.27
N LEU A 185 -76.35 -18.82 30.39
CA LEU A 185 -77.32 -18.00 31.14
C LEU A 185 -76.87 -17.70 32.58
N SER A 186 -76.88 -16.40 32.91
CA SER A 186 -77.06 -15.77 34.24
C SER A 186 -75.81 -15.23 34.97
N GLU A 187 -75.70 -13.90 35.03
CA GLU A 187 -75.29 -13.18 36.27
C GLU A 187 -76.49 -13.19 37.26
N PRO A 188 -76.44 -12.72 38.54
CA PRO A 188 -75.39 -11.97 39.26
C PRO A 188 -75.19 -12.36 40.76
N SER A 189 -74.29 -11.61 41.43
CA SER A 189 -74.35 -11.18 42.85
C SER A 189 -73.77 -12.02 44.01
N ASN A 190 -72.86 -11.33 44.72
CA ASN A 190 -72.68 -11.17 46.17
C ASN A 190 -71.83 -12.13 47.05
N SER A 191 -70.83 -11.48 47.65
CA SER A 191 -70.32 -11.55 49.02
C SER A 191 -69.47 -12.73 49.53
N GLU A 192 -68.26 -12.32 49.91
CA GLU A 192 -67.54 -12.60 51.16
C GLU A 192 -66.54 -13.77 51.25
N ALA A 193 -65.37 -13.35 51.74
CA ALA A 193 -64.37 -14.08 52.53
C ALA A 193 -63.27 -14.87 51.81
N ARG A 194 -62.07 -14.27 51.89
CA ARG A 194 -60.72 -14.88 52.02
C ARG A 194 -60.22 -15.77 50.88
N GLU A 195 -59.19 -15.28 50.19
CA GLU A 195 -57.79 -15.78 50.16
C GLU A 195 -57.00 -14.86 49.19
N PRO A 196 -55.82 -14.32 49.54
CA PRO A 196 -54.99 -13.59 48.59
C PRO A 196 -54.20 -14.59 47.73
N VAL A 197 -54.62 -14.76 46.48
CA VAL A 197 -53.90 -15.57 45.48
C VAL A 197 -52.72 -14.76 44.93
N GLU A 198 -51.55 -15.39 45.00
CA GLU A 198 -50.22 -14.96 44.55
C GLU A 198 -50.20 -14.57 43.06
N VAL A 199 -50.13 -13.27 42.74
CA VAL A 199 -49.79 -12.79 41.37
C VAL A 199 -48.81 -11.59 41.28
N PRO A 200 -47.87 -11.30 42.23
CA PRO A 200 -46.80 -10.34 41.94
C PRO A 200 -45.64 -10.90 41.10
N GLU A 201 -45.38 -12.21 41.16
CA GLU A 201 -44.10 -12.77 40.68
C GLU A 201 -43.99 -12.91 39.16
N GLN A 202 -45.07 -13.17 38.43
CA GLN A 202 -44.95 -13.35 36.97
C GLN A 202 -44.64 -12.06 36.22
N ILE A 203 -45.14 -10.91 36.70
CA ILE A 203 -44.89 -9.59 36.11
C ILE A 203 -43.47 -9.12 36.42
N SER A 204 -43.00 -9.35 37.65
CA SER A 204 -41.62 -8.98 38.04
C SER A 204 -40.58 -9.80 37.28
N VAL A 205 -40.83 -11.10 37.06
CA VAL A 205 -39.91 -11.99 36.33
C VAL A 205 -39.86 -11.63 34.84
N GLN A 206 -40.98 -11.23 34.22
CA GLN A 206 -40.99 -10.78 32.83
C GLN A 206 -40.29 -9.42 32.65
N GLN A 207 -40.47 -8.50 33.60
CA GLN A 207 -39.77 -7.21 33.60
C GLN A 207 -38.25 -7.39 33.80
N GLN A 208 -37.86 -8.29 34.72
CA GLN A 208 -36.47 -8.62 34.98
C GLN A 208 -35.79 -9.28 33.77
N PHE A 209 -36.50 -10.14 33.05
CA PHE A 209 -36.01 -10.74 31.80
C PHE A 209 -35.76 -9.68 30.72
N LEU A 210 -36.65 -8.69 30.58
CA LEU A 210 -36.46 -7.59 29.63
C LEU A 210 -35.29 -6.67 30.03
N ASP A 211 -35.11 -6.42 31.32
CA ASP A 211 -33.96 -5.66 31.82
C ASP A 211 -32.65 -6.43 31.60
N ASP A 212 -32.64 -7.75 31.79
CA ASP A 212 -31.49 -8.62 31.54
C ASP A 212 -31.15 -8.69 30.03
N GLU A 213 -32.16 -8.78 29.15
CA GLU A 213 -31.96 -8.72 27.70
C GLU A 213 -31.43 -7.34 27.27
N THR A 214 -31.96 -6.26 27.85
CA THR A 214 -31.48 -4.90 27.58
C THR A 214 -30.03 -4.72 28.02
N ARG A 215 -29.67 -5.24 29.20
CA ARG A 215 -28.27 -5.24 29.68
C ARG A 215 -27.37 -6.09 28.79
N ALA A 216 -27.82 -7.27 28.36
CA ALA A 216 -27.08 -8.14 27.46
C ALA A 216 -26.82 -7.46 26.10
N LEU A 217 -27.85 -6.83 25.52
CA LEU A 217 -27.73 -6.06 24.28
C LEU A 217 -26.83 -4.84 24.44
N GLN A 218 -26.87 -4.18 25.59
CA GLN A 218 -25.98 -3.05 25.88
C GLN A 218 -24.52 -3.50 25.97
N VAL A 219 -24.24 -4.64 26.61
CA VAL A 219 -22.90 -5.24 26.65
C VAL A 219 -22.44 -5.66 25.25
N GLU A 220 -23.31 -6.27 24.45
CA GLU A 220 -23.01 -6.64 23.06
C GLU A 220 -22.69 -5.40 22.23
N LEU A 221 -23.53 -4.36 22.27
CA LEU A 221 -23.29 -3.09 21.57
C LEU A 221 -21.99 -2.41 21.99
N THR A 222 -21.67 -2.44 23.29
CA THR A 222 -20.42 -1.85 23.79
C THR A 222 -19.21 -2.65 23.27
N SER A 223 -19.27 -3.98 23.32
CA SER A 223 -18.23 -4.84 22.76
C SER A 223 -18.07 -4.67 21.24
N LEU A 224 -19.16 -4.44 20.52
CA LEU A 224 -19.13 -4.16 19.08
C LEU A 224 -18.51 -2.79 18.76
N LEU A 225 -18.81 -1.79 19.59
CA LEU A 225 -18.25 -0.46 19.46
C LEU A 225 -16.73 -0.48 19.72
N ASP A 226 -16.29 -1.18 20.76
CA ASP A 226 -14.86 -1.34 21.07
C ASP A 226 -14.12 -2.03 19.92
N ALA A 227 -14.68 -3.13 19.39
CA ALA A 227 -14.11 -3.82 18.24
C ALA A 227 -14.06 -2.93 16.99
N ALA A 228 -15.13 -2.16 16.73
CA ALA A 228 -15.16 -1.22 15.60
C ALA A 228 -14.10 -0.12 15.74
N GLN A 229 -13.98 0.49 16.92
CA GLN A 229 -13.00 1.54 17.19
C GLN A 229 -11.55 1.02 17.09
N GLU A 230 -11.29 -0.19 17.56
CA GLU A 230 -9.98 -0.84 17.41
C GLU A 230 -9.65 -1.07 15.92
N THR A 231 -10.62 -1.58 15.13
CA THR A 231 -10.43 -1.78 13.70
C THR A 231 -10.25 -0.45 12.94
N GLU A 232 -10.96 0.60 13.33
CA GLU A 232 -10.83 1.95 12.76
C GLU A 232 -9.44 2.52 13.01
N THR A 233 -8.96 2.43 14.26
CA THR A 233 -7.62 2.92 14.64
C THR A 233 -6.54 2.20 13.84
N LYS A 234 -6.63 0.87 13.74
CA LYS A 234 -5.72 0.04 12.93
C LYS A 234 -5.78 0.42 11.44
N MET A 235 -6.96 0.73 10.90
CA MET A 235 -7.11 1.16 9.51
C MET A 235 -6.44 2.53 9.26
N VAL A 236 -6.60 3.48 10.18
CA VAL A 236 -6.07 4.85 10.06
C VAL A 236 -4.55 4.87 10.14
N GLU A 237 -3.96 4.21 11.14
CA GLU A 237 -2.51 4.18 11.32
C GLU A 237 -1.79 3.59 10.11
N MET A 238 -2.40 2.60 9.48
CA MET A 238 -1.79 1.91 8.37
C MET A 238 -2.02 2.62 7.02
N SER A 239 -3.10 3.38 6.89
CA SER A 239 -3.29 4.30 5.75
C SER A 239 -2.26 5.45 5.77
N ALA A 240 -1.68 5.78 6.93
CA ALA A 240 -0.70 6.85 7.06
C ALA A 240 0.63 6.56 6.34
N LEU A 241 1.14 5.32 6.38
CA LEU A 241 2.39 4.97 5.67
C LEU A 241 2.22 5.11 4.16
N ASN A 242 1.12 4.58 3.63
CA ASN A 242 0.81 4.65 2.21
C ASN A 242 0.57 6.09 1.75
N HIS A 243 -0.13 6.89 2.57
CA HIS A 243 -0.29 8.33 2.32
C HIS A 243 1.06 9.05 2.26
N LEU A 244 1.95 8.84 3.25
CA LEU A 244 3.29 9.44 3.24
C LEU A 244 4.10 9.06 2.00
N MET A 245 3.95 7.83 1.50
CA MET A 245 4.58 7.38 0.26
C MET A 245 4.00 8.08 -0.97
N SER A 246 2.67 8.19 -1.08
CA SER A 246 2.03 8.96 -2.16
C SER A 246 2.50 10.41 -2.19
N THR A 247 2.60 11.05 -1.02
CA THR A 247 3.08 12.43 -0.90
C THR A 247 4.54 12.54 -1.35
N HIS A 248 5.38 11.57 -1.01
CA HIS A 248 6.78 11.55 -1.44
C HIS A 248 6.93 11.36 -2.95
N VAL A 249 6.14 10.46 -3.57
CA VAL A 249 6.12 10.26 -5.02
C VAL A 249 5.67 11.54 -5.73
N LEU A 250 4.60 12.19 -5.24
CA LEU A 250 4.10 13.44 -5.81
C LEU A 250 5.15 14.57 -5.71
N GLN A 251 5.77 14.73 -4.54
CA GLN A 251 6.81 15.73 -4.33
C GLN A 251 8.01 15.48 -5.26
N GLN A 252 8.43 14.22 -5.44
CA GLN A 252 9.51 13.89 -6.37
C GLN A 252 9.15 14.20 -7.82
N ALA A 253 7.92 13.92 -8.26
CA ALA A 253 7.46 14.22 -9.61
C ALA A 253 7.54 15.73 -9.91
N GLN A 254 7.10 16.56 -8.95
CA GLN A 254 7.21 18.03 -9.06
C GLN A 254 8.66 18.51 -9.10
N GLN A 255 9.56 17.91 -8.31
CA GLN A 255 10.99 18.25 -8.35
C GLN A 255 11.59 17.96 -9.73
N ILE A 256 11.20 16.85 -10.37
CA ILE A 256 11.68 16.50 -11.71
C ILE A 256 11.12 17.47 -12.75
N GLU A 257 9.84 17.81 -12.69
CA GLU A 257 9.21 18.78 -13.60
C GLU A 257 9.93 20.14 -13.57
N HIS A 258 10.22 20.65 -12.37
CA HIS A 258 10.97 21.88 -12.18
C HIS A 258 12.41 21.78 -12.72
N LEU A 259 13.09 20.64 -12.55
CA LEU A 259 14.42 20.42 -13.13
C LEU A 259 14.36 20.45 -14.67
N TYR A 260 13.34 19.85 -15.28
CA TYR A 260 13.15 19.89 -16.74
C TYR A 260 12.80 21.29 -17.26
N GLU A 261 11.95 22.04 -16.56
CA GLU A 261 11.66 23.45 -16.89
C GLU A 261 12.92 24.32 -16.80
N GLN A 262 13.76 24.12 -15.77
CA GLN A 262 15.04 24.84 -15.66
C GLN A 262 16.02 24.52 -16.80
N VAL A 263 16.13 23.25 -17.20
CA VAL A 263 16.98 22.85 -18.33
C VAL A 263 16.44 23.40 -19.65
N GLY A 264 15.11 23.38 -19.84
CA GLY A 264 14.45 23.96 -21.01
C GLY A 264 14.62 25.49 -21.11
N ALA A 265 14.42 26.21 -20.01
CA ALA A 265 14.59 27.66 -19.95
C ALA A 265 16.05 28.08 -20.17
N LYS A 266 17.02 27.36 -19.61
CA LYS A 266 18.46 27.61 -19.84
C LYS A 266 18.85 27.37 -21.30
N ASN A 267 18.30 26.34 -21.96
CA ASN A 267 18.54 26.09 -23.38
C ASN A 267 18.00 27.22 -24.27
N ILE A 268 16.81 27.74 -23.98
CA ILE A 268 16.21 28.88 -24.71
C ILE A 268 17.03 30.16 -24.55
N ILE A 269 17.54 30.44 -23.34
CA ILE A 269 18.41 31.59 -23.08
C ILE A 269 19.76 31.43 -23.79
N TYR A 270 20.36 30.23 -23.77
CA TYR A 270 21.64 29.96 -24.44
C TYR A 270 21.54 30.13 -25.96
N ILE A 271 20.43 29.68 -26.57
CA ILE A 271 20.16 29.88 -27.99
C ILE A 271 19.93 31.38 -28.31
N SER A 272 19.23 32.11 -27.44
CA SER A 272 19.00 33.55 -27.64
C SER A 272 20.28 34.40 -27.50
N CYS A 273 21.23 33.97 -26.65
CA CYS A 273 22.54 34.61 -26.51
C CYS A 273 23.53 34.25 -27.63
N LEU A 274 23.32 33.15 -28.37
CA LEU A 274 24.15 32.77 -29.53
C LEU A 274 23.68 33.42 -30.84
N TYR A 275 22.50 34.04 -30.85
CA TYR A 275 21.89 34.68 -32.02
C TYR A 275 21.76 36.23 -31.89
N ASN A 276 22.40 36.84 -30.90
CA ASN A 276 22.71 38.27 -30.83
C ASN A 276 24.23 38.47 -30.76
#